data_AF-A0A7W1SKD4-F1
#
_entry.id   AF-A0A7W1SKD4-F1
#
_cell.length_a   1.000
_cell.length_b   1.000
_cell.length_c   1.000
_cell.angle_alpha   90.00
_cell.angle_beta   90.00
_cell.angle_gamma   90.00
#
_symmetry.space_group_name_H-M   'P 1'
#
loop_
_entity.id
_entity.type
_entity.pdbx_description
1 polymer ?
#
loop_
_entity_poly.entity_id
_entity_poly.type
_entity_poly.pdbx_seq_one_letter_code
_entity_poly.pdbx_strand_id
1 'polypeptide(L)' 'MGSETLIRQRLEGRVGHFMDAAMLRSQVDALEEPSGVVVADVSRSPREIVEQILEAVPPAGHD' A
#
# COMPACT_ATOMS: atom_id res chain seq x y z
N MET A 1 -1.96 -9.65 -2.23
CA MET A 1 -1.62 -8.36 -2.86
C MET A 1 -2.92 -7.60 -3.10
N GLY A 2 -2.88 -6.27 -3.21
CA GLY A 2 -4.10 -5.48 -3.46
C GLY A 2 -4.42 -5.38 -4.94
N SER A 3 -5.67 -5.68 -5.32
CA SER A 3 -6.13 -5.43 -6.69
C SER A 3 -6.37 -3.93 -6.93
N GLU A 4 -6.27 -3.49 -8.20
CA GLU A 4 -6.62 -2.12 -8.58
C GLU A 4 -8.05 -1.76 -8.16
N THR A 5 -9.00 -2.69 -8.27
CA THR A 5 -10.39 -2.50 -7.83
C THR A 5 -10.49 -2.19 -6.34
N LEU A 6 -9.76 -2.92 -5.49
CA LEU A 6 -9.72 -2.67 -4.05
C LEU A 6 -9.15 -1.28 -3.75
N ILE A 7 -8.07 -0.91 -4.45
CA ILE A 7 -7.42 0.39 -4.26
C ILE A 7 -8.35 1.53 -4.70
N ARG A 8 -9.05 1.37 -5.83
CA ARG A 8 -10.06 2.32 -6.32
C ARG A 8 -11.16 2.56 -5.30
N GLN A 9 -11.78 1.49 -4.80
CA GLN A 9 -12.84 1.57 -3.78
C GLN A 9 -12.37 2.34 -2.52
N ARG A 10 -11.12 2.09 -2.10
CA ARG A 10 -10.53 2.79 -0.95
C ARG A 10 -10.25 4.26 -1.23
N LEU A 11 -9.88 4.64 -2.45
CA LEU A 11 -9.69 6.05 -2.82
C LEU A 11 -11.01 6.80 -2.86
N GLU A 12 -12.04 6.21 -3.46
CA GLU A 12 -13.39 6.78 -3.55
C GLU A 12 -14.05 6.97 -2.17
N GLY A 13 -13.72 6.11 -1.21
CA GLY A 13 -14.20 6.23 0.17
C GLY A 13 -13.48 7.28 1.04
N ARG A 14 -12.44 7.96 0.54
CA ARG A 14 -11.71 8.97 1.32
C ARG A 14 -12.43 10.31 1.31
N VAL A 15 -12.45 10.97 2.46
CA VAL A 15 -13.01 12.31 2.64
C VAL A 15 -11.89 13.33 2.76
N GLY A 16 -11.89 14.36 1.92
CA GLY A 16 -10.88 15.43 1.92
C GLY A 16 -10.21 15.61 0.55
N HIS A 17 -9.15 16.42 0.51
CA HIS A 17 -8.40 16.70 -0.72
C HIS A 17 -7.33 15.64 -0.99
N PHE A 18 -7.78 14.47 -1.45
CA PHE A 18 -6.90 13.38 -1.88
C PHE A 18 -6.79 13.32 -3.41
N MET A 19 -5.87 12.49 -3.89
CA MET A 19 -5.75 12.16 -5.31
C MET A 19 -7.08 11.65 -5.86
N ASP A 20 -7.47 12.14 -7.04
CA ASP A 20 -8.63 11.64 -7.78
C ASP A 20 -8.46 10.16 -8.13
N ALA A 21 -9.47 9.33 -7.88
CA ALA A 21 -9.48 7.90 -8.24
C ALA A 21 -9.31 7.65 -9.75
N ALA A 22 -9.59 8.64 -10.61
CA ALA A 22 -9.31 8.59 -12.04
C ALA A 22 -7.80 8.47 -12.34
N MET A 23 -6.93 8.98 -11.47
CA MET A 23 -5.47 8.90 -11.63
C MET A 23 -4.89 7.52 -11.29
N LEU A 24 -5.67 6.60 -10.70
CA LEU A 24 -5.14 5.31 -10.25
C LEU A 24 -4.51 4.48 -11.38
N ARG A 25 -5.10 4.51 -12.58
CA ARG A 25 -4.58 3.75 -13.73
C ARG A 25 -3.15 4.17 -14.07
N SER A 26 -2.87 5.46 -14.17
CA SER A 26 -1.54 5.95 -14.52
C SER A 26 -0.50 5.65 -13.43
N GLN A 27 -0.91 5.57 -12.15
CA GLN A 27 -0.01 5.15 -11.06
C GLN A 27 0.35 3.67 -11.15
N VAL A 28 -0.60 2.79 -11.46
CA VAL A 28 -0.34 1.35 -11.64
C VAL A 28 0.52 1.11 -12.88
N ASP A 29 0.21 1.79 -13.98
CA ASP A 29 0.98 1.65 -15.23
C ASP A 29 2.43 2.17 -15.08
N ALA A 30 2.66 3.15 -14.21
CA ALA A 30 4.00 3.68 -13.91
C ALA A 30 4.74 2.90 -12.81
N LEU A 31 4.12 1.93 -12.15
CA LEU A 31 4.72 1.18 -11.06
C LEU A 31 5.75 0.18 -11.58
N GLU A 32 7.01 0.35 -11.19
CA GLU A 32 8.07 -0.65 -11.36
C GLU A 32 8.24 -1.42 -10.05
N GLU A 33 8.21 -2.76 -10.09
CA GLU A 33 8.37 -3.58 -8.89
C GLU A 33 9.80 -3.50 -8.33
N PRO A 34 9.99 -3.05 -7.08
CA PRO A 34 11.30 -3.00 -6.46
C PRO A 34 11.76 -4.38 -5.96
N SER A 35 13.07 -4.63 -6.00
CA SER A 35 13.71 -5.82 -5.43
C SER A 35 14.24 -5.57 -4.00
N GLY A 36 14.26 -6.61 -3.17
CA GLY A 36 14.90 -6.53 -1.84
C GLY A 36 14.12 -5.72 -0.81
N VAL A 37 12.81 -5.56 -1.02
CA VAL A 37 11.92 -4.82 -0.12
C VAL A 37 10.95 -5.74 0.62
N VAL A 38 10.44 -5.25 1.74
CA VAL A 38 9.29 -5.86 2.41
C VAL A 38 8.03 -5.58 1.59
N VAL A 39 7.29 -6.65 1.26
CA VAL A 39 6.00 -6.55 0.55
C VAL A 39 4.86 -6.83 1.52
N ALA A 40 3.97 -5.86 1.70
CA ALA A 40 2.79 -5.99 2.57
C ALA A 40 1.50 -6.08 1.74
N ASP A 41 0.62 -7.01 2.12
CA ASP A 41 -0.63 -7.22 1.40
C ASP A 41 -1.74 -6.26 1.83
N VAL A 42 -2.00 -5.25 1.00
CA VAL A 42 -3.03 -4.25 1.31
C VAL A 42 -4.47 -4.81 1.32
N SER A 43 -4.73 -6.06 0.89
CA SER A 43 -6.08 -6.66 1.01
C SER A 43 -6.44 -7.09 2.44
N ARG A 44 -5.46 -7.18 3.33
CA ARG A 44 -5.65 -7.50 4.74
C ARG A 44 -6.20 -6.31 5.53
N SER A 45 -6.58 -6.54 6.78
CA SER A 45 -6.93 -5.46 7.69
C SER A 45 -5.70 -4.59 8.02
N PRO A 46 -5.89 -3.31 8.38
CA PRO A 46 -4.77 -2.45 8.78
C PRO A 46 -3.91 -3.04 9.90
N ARG A 47 -4.53 -3.75 10.85
CA ARG A 47 -3.83 -4.38 11.98
C ARG A 47 -2.86 -5.47 11.49
N GLU A 48 -3.34 -6.39 10.65
CA GLU A 48 -2.52 -7.48 10.11
C GLU A 48 -1.39 -6.96 9.21
N ILE A 49 -1.64 -5.88 8.46
CA ILE A 49 -0.61 -5.22 7.64
C ILE A 49 0.51 -4.68 8.54
N VAL A 50 0.15 -3.99 9.63
CA VAL A 50 1.12 -3.44 10.58
C VAL A 50 1.91 -4.56 11.27
N GLU A 51 1.25 -5.61 11.74
CA GLU A 51 1.90 -6.77 12.35
C GLU A 51 2.91 -7.41 11.37
N GLN A 52 2.52 -7.63 10.11
CA GLN A 52 3.41 -8.14 9.07
C GLN A 52 4.64 -7.24 8.83
N ILE A 53 4.45 -5.91 8.79
CA ILE A 53 5.55 -4.97 8.58
C ILE A 53 6.52 -5.00 9.76
N LEU A 54 6.02 -5.02 10.99
CA LEU A 54 6.85 -5.05 12.21
C LEU A 54 7.67 -6.34 12.34
N GLU A 55 7.13 -7.48 11.87
CA GLU A 55 7.88 -8.74 11.84
C GLU A 55 8.99 -8.74 10.78
N ALA A 56 8.75 -8.08 9.65
CA ALA A 56 9.66 -8.09 8.51
C ALA A 56 10.75 -7.00 8.59
N VAL A 57 10.50 -5.90 9.30
CA VAL A 57 11.45 -4.79 9.46
C VAL A 57 12.18 -4.94 10.80
N PRO A 58 13.50 -5.13 10.82
CA PRO A 58 14.25 -5.15 12.07
C PRO A 58 14.10 -3.80 12.80
N PRO A 59 14.07 -3.79 14.14
CA PRO A 59 14.03 -2.54 14.89
C PRO A 59 15.22 -1.67 14.46
N ALA A 60 14.97 -0.39 14.23
CA ALA A 60 16.02 0.55 13.87
C ALA A 60 17.17 0.42 14.88
N GLY A 61 18.34 -0.01 14.40
CA GLY A 61 19.57 0.03 15.19
C GLY A 61 19.78 1.47 15.64
N HIS A 62 19.93 1.67 16.95
CA HIS A 62 20.45 2.93 17.47
C HIS A 62 21.96 2.90 17.16
N ASP A 63 22.36 3.54 16.07
CA ASP A 63 23.74 4.03 15.91
C ASP A 63 23.92 5.30 16.76
#